data_AF-A0A561U539-F1
#
_entry.id   AF-A0A561U539-F1
#
_cell.length_a   1.000
_cell.length_b   1.000
_cell.length_c   1.000
_cell.angle_alpha   90.00
_cell.angle_beta   90.00
_cell.angle_gamma   90.00
#
_symmetry.space_group_name_H-M   'P 1'
#
loop_
_entity.id
_entity.type
_entity.pdbx_description
1 polymer ?
#
loop_
_entity_poly.entity_id
_entity_poly.type
_entity_poly.pdbx_seq_one_letter_code
_entity_poly.pdbx_strand_id
1 'polypeptide(L)' 'MHGWDLHRSCGRSAELPADLQVFCQELIDSVPEEAMRRPGGFAPATTPPENPSPTDRLMAFLGRNVD' A
#
# COMPACT_ATOMS: atom_id res chain seq x y z
N MET A 1 1.75 -6.53 -3.18
CA MET A 1 2.31 -5.20 -3.52
C MET A 1 2.91 -5.15 -4.91
N HIS A 2 3.99 -5.88 -5.23
CA HIS A 2 4.59 -5.81 -6.57
C HIS A 2 3.66 -6.20 -7.72
N GLY A 3 2.73 -7.12 -7.50
CA GLY A 3 1.66 -7.38 -8.47
C GLY A 3 0.78 -6.15 -8.73
N TRP A 4 0.44 -5.38 -7.69
CA TRP A 4 -0.29 -4.12 -7.84
C TRP A 4 0.54 -3.08 -8.61
N ASP A 5 1.85 -2.96 -8.31
CA ASP A 5 2.76 -2.06 -9.03
C ASP A 5 2.74 -2.37 -10.55
N LEU A 6 2.75 -3.66 -10.93
CA LEU A 6 2.66 -4.10 -12.32
C LEU A 6 1.33 -3.75 -12.98
N HIS A 7 0.21 -3.99 -12.31
CA HIS A 7 -1.12 -3.64 -12.83
C HIS A 7 -1.23 -2.13 -13.08
N ARG A 8 -0.78 -1.32 -12.11
CA ARG A 8 -0.77 0.14 -12.22
C ARG A 8 0.13 0.64 -13.36
N SER A 9 1.29 0.03 -13.55
CA SER A 9 2.18 0.36 -14.67
C SER A 9 1.53 0.14 -16.05
N CYS A 10 0.53 -0.73 -16.12
CA CYS A 10 -0.28 -0.99 -17.31
C CYS A 10 -1.55 -0.12 -17.38
N GLY A 11 -1.72 0.88 -16.51
CA GLY A 11 -2.93 1.71 -16.42
C GLY A 11 -4.16 0.96 -15.90
N ARG A 12 -3.98 -0.17 -15.20
CA ARG A 12 -5.09 -0.95 -14.63
C ARG A 12 -5.16 -0.74 -13.12
N SER A 13 -6.38 -0.66 -12.61
CA SER A 13 -6.62 -0.80 -11.18
C SER A 13 -6.68 -2.28 -10.78
N ALA A 14 -6.27 -2.58 -9.55
CA ALA A 14 -6.35 -3.91 -8.95
C ALA A 14 -6.71 -3.77 -7.48
N GLU A 15 -7.81 -4.37 -7.07
CA GLU A 15 -8.18 -4.48 -5.66
C GLU A 15 -7.61 -5.77 -5.08
N LEU A 16 -7.05 -5.68 -3.88
CA LEU A 16 -6.70 -6.84 -3.10
C LEU A 16 -8.00 -7.52 -2.60
N PRO A 17 -8.07 -8.86 -2.64
CA PRO A 17 -9.09 -9.60 -1.92
C PRO A 17 -9.12 -9.20 -0.43
N ALA A 18 -10.31 -9.17 0.16
CA ALA A 18 -10.52 -8.62 1.50
C ALA A 18 -9.70 -9.35 2.58
N ASP A 19 -9.55 -10.67 2.47
CA ASP A 19 -8.73 -11.50 3.35
C ASP A 19 -7.24 -11.15 3.26
N LEU A 20 -6.72 -11.00 2.04
CA LEU A 20 -5.35 -10.58 1.81
C LEU A 20 -5.09 -9.16 2.33
N GLN A 21 -6.09 -8.29 2.24
CA GLN A 21 -5.99 -6.95 2.77
C GLN A 21 -5.91 -6.93 4.30
N VAL A 22 -6.79 -7.68 4.98
CA VAL A 22 -6.75 -7.81 6.45
C VAL A 22 -5.38 -8.33 6.89
N PHE A 23 -4.89 -9.39 6.24
CA PHE A 23 -3.56 -9.93 6.49
C PHE A 23 -2.44 -8.88 6.32
N CYS A 24 -2.50 -8.08 5.26
CA CYS A 24 -1.52 -7.02 5.02
C CYS A 24 -1.57 -5.94 6.10
N GLN A 25 -2.76 -5.55 6.56
CA GLN A 25 -2.93 -4.57 7.62
C GLN A 25 -2.35 -5.09 8.95
N GLU A 26 -2.69 -6.32 9.33
CA GLU A 26 -2.16 -6.95 10.55
C GLU A 26 -0.63 -7.05 10.53
N LEU A 27 -0.05 -7.41 9.37
CA LEU A 27 1.40 -7.47 9.21
C LEU A 27 2.04 -6.09 9.41
N ILE A 28 1.44 -5.04 8.84
CA ILE A 28 1.91 -3.66 8.99
C ILE A 28 1.85 -3.23 10.46
N ASP A 29 0.72 -3.47 11.12
CA ASP A 29 0.51 -3.08 12.52
C ASP A 29 1.46 -3.82 13.47
N SER A 30 1.98 -4.98 13.06
CA SER A 30 2.97 -5.75 13.81
C SER A 30 4.41 -5.21 13.70
N VAL A 31 4.69 -4.31 12.76
CA VAL A 31 6.03 -3.77 12.50
C VAL A 31 6.12 -2.33 13.03
N PRO A 32 7.09 -2.02 13.93
CA PRO A 32 7.30 -0.65 14.38
C PRO A 32 7.57 0.31 13.22
N GLU A 33 7.04 1.53 13.31
CA GLU A 33 7.14 2.50 12.22
C GLU A 33 8.61 2.83 11.89
N GLU A 34 9.49 2.90 12.89
CA GLU A 34 10.91 3.16 12.70
C GLU A 34 11.61 2.04 11.91
N ALA A 35 11.17 0.79 12.10
CA ALA A 35 11.67 -0.35 11.34
C ALA A 35 11.14 -0.35 9.89
N MET A 36 9.94 0.18 9.69
CA MET A 36 9.30 0.29 8.39
C MET A 36 9.90 1.45 7.56
N ARG A 37 10.17 2.60 8.19
CA ARG A 37 10.67 3.85 7.58
C ARG A 37 12.19 3.98 7.67
N ARG A 38 12.91 2.94 7.24
CA ARG A 38 14.39 2.90 7.19
C ARG A 38 14.93 2.90 5.76
N PRO A 39 16.23 3.20 5.53
CA PRO A 39 16.84 3.02 4.21
C PRO A 39 16.63 1.59 3.68
N GLY A 40 16.08 1.48 2.47
CA GLY A 40 15.70 0.18 1.86
C GLY A 40 14.35 -0.39 2.33
N GLY A 41 13.65 0.29 3.24
CA GLY A 41 12.28 -0.02 3.67
C GLY A 41 11.20 0.69 2.85
N PHE A 42 10.03 0.88 3.45
CA PHE A 42 8.93 1.61 2.81
C PHE A 42 9.18 3.11 2.84
N ALA A 43 8.91 3.78 1.71
CA ALA A 43 8.91 5.24 1.64
C ALA A 43 7.83 5.83 2.58
N PRO A 44 7.93 7.11 2.96
CA PRO A 44 6.88 7.78 3.75
C PRO A 44 5.50 7.64 3.11
N ALA A 45 4.45 7.64 3.94
CA ALA A 45 3.07 7.58 3.45
C ALA A 45 2.76 8.77 2.52
N THR A 46 2.00 8.52 1.46
CA THR A 46 1.49 9.52 0.53
C THR A 46 0.01 9.83 0.82
N THR A 47 -0.51 10.87 0.19
CA THR A 47 -1.93 11.22 0.28
C THR A 47 -2.75 10.30 -0.63
N PRO A 48 -3.77 9.60 -0.12
CA PRO A 48 -4.69 8.84 -0.95
C PRO A 48 -5.70 9.77 -1.67
N PRO A 49 -6.34 9.33 -2.77
CA PRO A 49 -7.37 10.11 -3.47
C PRO A 49 -8.60 10.35 -2.59
N GLU A 50 -9.52 11.24 -3.01
CA GLU A 50 -10.69 11.65 -2.21
C GLU A 50 -11.60 10.48 -1.79
N ASN A 51 -11.78 9.50 -2.67
CA ASN A 51 -12.58 8.29 -2.42
C ASN A 51 -11.71 7.05 -2.61
N PRO A 52 -10.72 6.83 -1.72
CA PRO A 52 -9.73 5.81 -1.95
C PRO A 52 -10.33 4.44 -1.68
N SER A 53 -10.02 3.49 -2.55
CA SER A 53 -10.31 2.10 -2.27
C SER A 53 -9.54 1.65 -1.02
N PRO A 54 -9.96 0.54 -0.40
CA PRO A 54 -9.17 -0.07 0.66
C PRO A 54 -7.72 -0.33 0.20
N THR A 55 -7.51 -0.79 -1.03
CA THR A 55 -6.16 -1.02 -1.58
C THR A 55 -5.40 0.30 -1.76
N ASP A 56 -6.04 1.37 -2.20
CA ASP A 56 -5.40 2.69 -2.35
C ASP A 56 -4.88 3.21 -1.02
N ARG A 57 -5.66 3.08 0.06
CA ARG A 57 -5.22 3.49 1.42
C ARG A 57 -3.97 2.73 1.84
N LEU A 58 -3.95 1.42 1.63
CA LEU A 58 -2.82 0.56 1.96
C LEU A 58 -1.58 0.95 1.15
N MET A 59 -1.71 1.09 -0.17
CA MET A 59 -0.58 1.40 -1.04
C MET A 59 -0.03 2.81 -0.78
N ALA A 60 -0.91 3.79 -0.52
CA ALA A 60 -0.52 5.13 -0.12
C ALA A 60 0.25 5.13 1.20
N PHE A 61 -0.22 4.37 2.20
CA PHE A 61 0.49 4.20 3.47
C PHE A 61 1.90 3.58 3.30
N LEU A 62 2.05 2.69 2.33
CA LEU A 62 3.32 2.07 1.95
C LEU A 62 4.17 2.94 1.02
N GLY A 63 3.76 4.20 0.80
CA GLY A 63 4.49 5.23 0.09
C GLY A 63 4.40 5.17 -1.43
N ARG A 64 3.38 4.49 -1.98
CA ARG A 64 3.13 4.47 -3.44
C ARG A 64 2.30 5.69 -3.82
N ASN A 65 2.51 6.16 -5.06
CA ASN A 65 1.59 7.11 -5.65
C ASN A 65 0.33 6.38 -6.13
N VAL A 66 -0.83 6.82 -5.64
CA VAL A 66 -2.15 6.23 -5.94
C VAL A 66 -3.05 7.13 -6.79
N ASP A 67 -2.57 8.31 -7.20
CA ASP A 67 -3.25 9.25 -8.12
C ASP A 67 -3.16 8.85 -9.60
#